data_AF-A0A6L9QBS5-F1
#
_entry.id   AF-A0A6L9QBS5-F1
#
_cell.length_a   1.000
_cell.length_b   1.000
_cell.length_c   1.000
_cell.angle_alpha   90.00
_cell.angle_beta   90.00
_cell.angle_gamma   90.00
#
_symmetry.space_group_name_H-M   'P 1'
#
loop_
_entity.id
_entity.type
_entity.pdbx_description
1 polymer ?
#
loop_
_entity_poly.entity_id
_entity_poly.type
_entity_poly.pdbx_seq_one_letter_code
_entity_poly.pdbx_strand_id
1 'polypeptide(L)'
;MPDLRTKTLAYLREENVRIMHADTPPGGTRPDEVRALVRGYQDTYRVVLTAGVWSCTCGAEECAHAAAVETVTGYCSAASKPQKSEEAA
;
A
#
# COMPACT_ATOMS: atom_id res chain seq x y z
N MET A 1 -12.26 -8.57 13.89
CA MET A 1 -11.78 -7.36 13.18
C MET A 1 -11.32 -7.80 11.80
N PRO A 2 -11.67 -7.12 10.70
CA PRO A 2 -11.23 -7.54 9.37
C PRO A 2 -9.71 -7.38 9.25
N ASP A 3 -9.07 -8.41 8.71
CA ASP A 3 -7.64 -8.49 8.41
C ASP A 3 -7.21 -7.42 7.37
N LEU A 4 -5.91 -7.08 7.40
CA LEU A 4 -5.33 -6.01 6.58
C LEU A 4 -5.66 -6.19 5.09
N ARG A 5 -5.59 -7.43 4.60
CA ARG A 5 -5.93 -7.79 3.22
C ARG A 5 -7.36 -7.40 2.85
N THR A 6 -8.32 -7.71 3.73
CA THR A 6 -9.73 -7.38 3.51
C THR A 6 -9.93 -5.85 3.44
N LYS A 7 -9.26 -5.09 4.31
CA LYS A 7 -9.29 -3.61 4.27
C LYS A 7 -8.63 -3.04 3.02
N THR A 8 -7.48 -3.57 2.61
CA THR A 8 -6.79 -3.18 1.37
C THR A 8 -7.67 -3.38 0.15
N LEU A 9 -8.32 -4.55 0.03
CA LEU A 9 -9.21 -4.84 -1.08
C LEU A 9 -10.43 -3.91 -1.14
N ALA A 10 -10.94 -3.45 0.01
CA ALA A 10 -12.02 -2.45 0.04
C ALA A 10 -11.59 -1.14 -0.64
N TYR A 11 -10.41 -0.61 -0.28
CA TYR A 11 -9.88 0.60 -0.91
C TYR A 11 -9.64 0.47 -2.41
N LEU A 12 -9.25 -0.71 -2.88
CA LEU A 12 -9.05 -0.98 -4.30
C LEU A 12 -10.37 -1.04 -5.07
N ARG A 13 -11.40 -1.69 -4.51
CA ARG A 13 -12.73 -1.82 -5.14
C ARG A 13 -13.46 -0.50 -5.25
N GLU A 14 -13.27 0.39 -4.28
CA GLU A 14 -13.92 1.70 -4.25
C GLU A 14 -13.16 2.77 -5.06
N GLU A 15 -12.12 2.38 -5.81
CA GLU A 15 -11.26 3.30 -6.58
C GLU A 15 -10.70 4.45 -5.71
N ASN A 16 -10.51 4.17 -4.43
CA ASN A 16 -10.12 5.16 -3.44
C ASN A 16 -8.61 5.46 -3.46
N VAL A 17 -7.84 4.82 -4.34
CA VAL A 17 -6.40 5.02 -4.48
C VAL A 17 -6.09 5.86 -5.71
N ARG A 18 -5.45 7.00 -5.52
CA ARG A 18 -5.00 7.88 -6.59
C ARG A 18 -3.49 8.05 -6.56
N ILE A 19 -2.81 7.47 -7.56
CA ILE A 19 -1.37 7.64 -7.75
C ILE A 19 -1.10 9.02 -8.36
N MET A 20 -0.30 9.83 -7.67
CA MET A 20 0.09 11.17 -8.13
C MET A 20 1.46 11.14 -8.79
N HIS A 21 2.37 10.32 -8.27
CA HIS A 21 3.71 10.11 -8.80
C HIS A 21 4.12 8.67 -8.56
N ALA A 22 4.76 8.04 -9.54
CA ALA A 22 5.49 6.79 -9.38
C ALA A 22 6.71 6.85 -10.30
N ASP A 23 7.90 6.95 -9.71
CA ASP A 23 9.16 6.97 -10.46
C ASP A 23 9.78 5.58 -10.45
N THR A 24 9.95 5.00 -11.64
CA THR A 24 10.63 3.72 -11.83
C THR A 24 11.96 3.99 -12.52
N PRO A 25 13.11 3.73 -11.87
CA PRO A 25 14.41 3.98 -12.49
C PRO A 25 14.58 3.11 -13.76
N PRO A 26 15.38 3.56 -14.74
CA PRO A 26 15.58 2.82 -15.98
C PRO A 26 16.18 1.44 -15.71
N GLY A 27 15.52 0.39 -16.19
CA GLY A 27 15.88 -1.01 -15.91
C GLY A 27 15.34 -1.55 -14.58
N GLY A 28 14.66 -0.71 -13.78
CA GLY A 28 13.95 -1.10 -12.58
C GLY A 28 12.62 -1.79 -12.90
N THR A 29 12.27 -2.79 -12.11
CA THR A 29 10.99 -3.50 -12.20
C THR A 29 9.93 -2.94 -11.23
N ARG A 30 10.30 -1.94 -10.43
CA ARG A 30 9.45 -1.34 -9.40
C ARG A 30 9.82 0.13 -9.17
N PRO A 31 8.85 0.97 -8.74
CA PRO A 31 9.15 2.34 -8.40
C PRO A 31 10.01 2.43 -7.13
N ASP A 32 10.93 3.39 -7.09
CA ASP A 32 11.69 3.73 -5.87
C ASP A 32 11.09 4.94 -5.13
N GLU A 33 10.40 5.81 -5.87
CA GLU A 33 9.58 6.88 -5.32
C GLU A 33 8.11 6.73 -5.74
N VAL A 34 7.20 6.79 -4.76
CA VAL A 34 5.75 6.81 -5.00
C VAL A 34 5.13 7.91 -4.15
N ARG A 35 4.18 8.65 -4.71
CA ARG A 35 3.31 9.57 -3.98
C ARG A 35 1.87 9.29 -4.37
N ALA A 36 1.04 8.97 -3.40
CA ALA A 36 -0.36 8.63 -3.62
C ALA A 36 -1.27 9.26 -2.56
N LEU A 37 -2.55 9.38 -2.91
CA LEU A 37 -3.62 9.75 -2.01
C LEU A 37 -4.58 8.56 -1.90
N VAL A 38 -4.95 8.21 -0.68
CA VAL A 38 -5.93 7.17 -0.40
C VAL A 38 -7.10 7.81 0.33
N ARG A 39 -8.28 7.78 -0.30
CA ARG A 39 -9.50 8.27 0.32
C ARG A 39 -9.98 7.27 1.36
N GLY A 40 -9.86 7.66 2.62
CA GLY A 40 -10.39 6.93 3.75
C GLY A 40 -11.84 7.28 4.05
N TYR A 41 -12.41 6.59 5.04
CA TYR A 41 -13.75 6.88 5.54
C TYR A 41 -13.85 8.28 6.18
N GLN A 42 -12.83 8.69 6.93
CA GLN A 42 -12.84 9.95 7.69
C GLN A 42 -12.05 11.07 7.02
N ASP A 43 -11.00 10.75 6.26
CA ASP A 43 -10.09 11.74 5.68
C ASP A 43 -9.38 11.18 4.43
N THR A 44 -8.57 12.00 3.76
CA THR A 44 -7.69 11.55 2.67
C THR A 44 -6.27 11.40 3.20
N TYR A 45 -5.76 10.18 3.17
CA TYR A 45 -4.42 9.86 3.65
C TYR A 45 -3.39 9.98 2.53
N ARG A 46 -2.27 10.63 2.81
CA ARG A 46 -1.12 10.67 1.90
C ARG A 46 -0.21 9.49 2.19
N VAL A 47 0.11 8.76 1.14
CA VAL A 47 1.05 7.64 1.17
C VAL A 47 2.27 7.99 0.32
N VAL A 48 3.45 7.75 0.86
CA VAL A 48 4.73 8.04 0.19
C VAL A 48 5.64 6.83 0.31
N LEU A 49 6.30 6.46 -0.79
CA LEU A 49 7.48 5.60 -0.81
C LEU A 49 8.69 6.49 -1.08
N THR A 50 9.68 6.46 -0.19
CA THR A 50 10.96 7.13 -0.41
C THR A 50 12.08 6.24 0.12
N ALA A 51 13.12 6.04 -0.69
CA ALA A 51 14.27 5.20 -0.32
C ALA A 51 13.87 3.80 0.16
N GLY A 52 12.81 3.22 -0.42
CA GLY A 52 12.31 1.89 -0.07
C GLY A 52 11.46 1.81 1.20
N VAL A 53 11.20 2.93 1.88
CA VAL A 53 10.37 2.99 3.08
C VAL A 53 9.00 3.58 2.76
N TRP A 54 7.94 2.84 3.10
CA TRP A 54 6.57 3.33 3.01
C TRP A 54 6.21 4.14 4.25
N SER A 55 5.57 5.29 4.03
CA SER A 55 5.03 6.15 5.07
C SER A 55 3.62 6.58 4.73
N CYS A 56 2.77 6.67 5.75
CA CYS A 56 1.38 7.08 5.61
C CYS A 56 1.03 8.11 6.69
N THR A 57 0.28 9.15 6.31
CA THR A 57 -0.16 10.19 7.26
C THR A 57 -1.15 9.69 8.31
N CYS A 58 -1.65 8.46 8.21
CA CYS A 58 -2.46 7.85 9.27
C CYS A 58 -1.64 7.43 10.51
N GLY A 59 -0.29 7.41 10.42
CA GLY A 59 0.60 7.15 11.55
C GLY A 59 0.67 5.68 12.01
N ALA A 60 0.02 4.75 11.32
CA ALA A 60 0.05 3.33 11.65
C ALA A 60 1.24 2.63 10.97
N GLU A 61 1.97 1.80 11.72
CA GLU A 61 3.10 1.00 11.21
C GLU A 61 2.63 -0.02 10.16
N GLU A 62 1.51 -0.70 10.41
CA GLU A 62 0.87 -1.61 9.47
C GLU A 62 -0.44 -0.99 8.96
N CYS A 63 -0.36 -0.27 7.83
CA CYS A 63 -1.51 0.47 7.30
C CYS A 63 -2.04 -0.10 5.98
N ALA A 64 -3.37 -0.31 5.92
CA ALA A 64 -4.06 -0.77 4.73
C ALA A 64 -3.94 0.22 3.55
N HIS A 65 -3.71 1.52 3.83
CA HIS A 65 -3.51 2.54 2.80
C HIS A 65 -2.20 2.33 2.02
N ALA A 66 -1.08 2.05 2.72
CA ALA A 66 0.18 1.74 2.08
C ALA A 66 0.08 0.43 1.30
N ALA A 67 -0.50 -0.61 1.90
CA ALA A 67 -0.75 -1.89 1.24
C ALA A 67 -1.57 -1.77 -0.06
N ALA A 68 -2.57 -0.89 -0.09
CA ALA A 68 -3.36 -0.63 -1.30
C ALA A 68 -2.51 0.04 -2.39
N VAL A 69 -1.71 1.03 -2.03
CA VAL A 69 -0.81 1.71 -2.97
C VAL A 69 0.27 0.77 -3.49
N GLU A 70 0.91 -0.01 -2.60
CA GLU A 70 1.86 -1.07 -2.96
C GLU A 70 1.31 -2.01 -4.03
N THR A 71 0.05 -2.45 -3.85
CA THR A 71 -0.64 -3.34 -4.78
C THR A 71 -0.87 -2.68 -6.14
N VAL A 72 -1.32 -1.41 -6.18
CA VAL A 72 -1.57 -0.68 -7.42
C VAL A 72 -0.28 -0.36 -8.17
N THR A 73 0.81 -0.06 -7.45
CA THR A 73 2.09 0.27 -8.07
C THR A 73 2.94 -0.95 -8.42
N GLY A 74 2.43 -2.17 -8.22
CA GLY A 74 3.19 -3.41 -8.46
C GLY A 74 4.40 -3.59 -7.53
N TYR A 75 4.41 -2.88 -6.40
CA TYR A 75 5.48 -2.95 -5.40
C TYR A 75 5.18 -4.10 -4.44
N CYS A 76 5.58 -5.32 -4.82
CA CYS A 76 5.41 -6.52 -3.99
C CYS A 76 6.30 -6.47 -2.74
N SER A 77 5.83 -5.82 -1.67
CA SER A 77 6.48 -5.80 -0.36
C SER A 77 5.65 -6.55 0.69
N ALA A 78 5.95 -6.40 1.99
CA ALA A 78 5.41 -7.26 3.06
C ALA A 78 3.88 -7.40 3.07
N ALA A 79 3.13 -6.43 2.56
CA ALA A 79 1.69 -6.49 2.37
C ALA A 79 1.22 -7.50 1.30
N SER A 80 2.09 -7.88 0.36
CA SER A 80 1.87 -8.93 -0.65
C SER A 80 2.23 -10.34 -0.17
N LYS A 81 2.86 -10.48 1.00
CA LYS A 81 3.05 -11.81 1.58
C LYS A 81 1.67 -12.33 2.00
N PRO A 82 1.19 -13.48 1.50
CA PRO A 82 0.09 -14.14 2.17
C PRO A 82 0.50 -14.27 3.64
N GLN A 83 -0.40 -13.92 4.57
CA GLN A 83 -0.23 -14.35 5.95
C GLN A 83 0.13 -15.82 5.86
N LYS A 84 1.34 -16.17 6.30
CA LYS A 84 1.70 -17.56 6.46
C LYS A 84 0.73 -18.05 7.51
N SER A 85 -0.34 -18.72 7.08
CA SER A 85 -1.14 -19.53 7.98
C SER A 85 -0.14 -20.48 8.62
N GLU A 86 0.21 -20.23 9.86
CA GLU A 86 0.79 -21.25 10.73
C GLU A 86 -0.32 -22.27 10.98
N GLU A 87 -0.58 -23.10 9.97
CA GLU A 87 -0.92 -24.49 10.17
C GLU A 87 0.41 -25.22 10.31
N ALA A 88 0.79 -25.55 11.54
CA ALA A 88 1.77 -26.59 11.82
C ALA A 88 1.55 -27.17 13.22
N ALA A 89 0.80 -28.29 13.23
CA ALA A 89 0.84 -29.44 14.13
C ALA A 89 0.51 -29.25 15.63
#